data_AF-A0A8T4DNZ7-F1
#
_entry.id   AF-A0A8T4DNZ7-F1
#
_cell.length_a   1.000
_cell.length_b   1.000
_cell.length_c   1.000
_cell.angle_alpha   90.00
_cell.angle_beta   90.00
_cell.angle_gamma   90.00
#
_symmetry.space_group_name_H-M   'P 1'
#
loop_
_entity.id
_entity.type
_entity.pdbx_description
1 polymer ?
#
loop_
_entity_poly.entity_id
_entity_poly.type
_entity_poly.pdbx_seq_one_letter_code
_entity_poly.pdbx_strand_id
1 'polypeptide(L)'
;MLSIILVSVGIILLIEAVVLNLDLLRILTDPKLQRRWRLLLGLIFFFIIGYVAFLITLVMPHADLAFTPLIIAAVFCLGAVFVVTVLLVDISMVKRLVSKNKELSDVTRALMSANENLERAETDLERKNEELKKNLEDFYSVRVSLAKDLDKKKVKQENARIRKRIDMLEKGKP
;
A
#
# COMPACT_ATOMS: atom_id res chain seq x y z
N MET A 1 -16.24 52.70 8.66
CA MET A 1 -17.18 51.63 8.25
C MET A 1 -16.50 50.52 7.47
N LEU A 2 -15.82 50.79 6.35
CA LEU A 2 -15.10 49.75 5.58
C LEU A 2 -14.09 48.96 6.43
N SER A 3 -13.27 49.65 7.22
CA SER A 3 -12.26 49.01 8.09
C SER A 3 -12.89 48.10 9.15
N ILE A 4 -14.08 48.43 9.67
CA ILE A 4 -14.81 47.59 10.63
C ILE A 4 -15.23 46.29 9.95
N ILE A 5 -15.82 46.38 8.75
CA ILE A 5 -16.25 45.21 7.97
C ILE A 5 -15.05 44.30 7.69
N LEU A 6 -13.93 44.87 7.24
CA LEU A 6 -12.73 44.11 6.87
C LEU A 6 -12.12 43.36 8.07
N VAL A 7 -12.05 44.03 9.23
CA VAL A 7 -11.54 43.42 10.47
C VAL A 7 -12.49 42.32 10.96
N SER A 8 -13.81 42.54 10.91
CA SER A 8 -14.80 41.52 11.28
C SER A 8 -14.71 40.28 10.40
N VAL A 9 -14.56 40.45 9.08
CA VAL A 9 -14.32 39.32 8.17
C VAL A 9 -13.03 38.58 8.53
N GLY A 10 -11.96 39.30 8.85
CA GLY A 10 -10.71 38.71 9.32
C GLY A 10 -10.87 37.86 10.58
N ILE A 11 -11.64 38.33 11.57
CA ILE A 11 -11.94 37.58 12.79
C ILE A 11 -12.70 36.29 12.48
N ILE A 12 -13.72 36.35 11.61
CA ILE A 12 -14.48 35.16 11.20
C ILE A 12 -13.56 34.12 10.54
N LEU A 13 -12.69 34.55 9.63
CA LEU A 13 -11.72 33.66 8.98
C LEU A 13 -10.74 33.05 9.98
N LEU A 14 -10.30 33.80 11.00
CA LEU A 14 -9.43 33.28 12.05
C LEU A 14 -10.14 32.25 12.94
N ILE A 15 -11.43 32.46 13.24
CA ILE A 15 -12.24 31.49 13.99
C ILE A 15 -12.36 30.18 13.18
N GLU A 16 -12.64 30.28 11.89
CA GLU A 16 -12.67 29.11 10.99
C GLU A 16 -11.32 28.38 10.99
N ALA A 17 -10.22 29.13 10.95
CA ALA A 17 -8.87 28.57 11.03
C ALA A 17 -8.59 27.85 12.36
N VAL A 18 -9.18 28.28 13.48
CA VAL A 18 -9.11 27.55 14.76
C VAL A 18 -9.78 26.19 14.64
N VAL A 19 -11.00 26.14 14.09
CA VAL A 19 -11.76 24.89 13.94
C VAL A 19 -10.99 23.89 13.07
N LEU A 20 -10.52 24.34 11.91
CA LEU A 20 -9.73 23.52 10.98
C LEU A 20 -8.44 22.99 11.65
N ASN A 21 -7.75 23.82 12.44
CA ASN A 21 -6.54 23.42 13.15
C ASN A 21 -6.83 22.38 14.25
N LEU A 22 -7.93 22.55 15.00
CA LEU A 22 -8.35 21.59 16.03
C LEU A 22 -8.69 20.22 15.43
N ASP A 23 -9.38 20.18 14.30
CA ASP A 23 -9.70 18.94 13.61
C ASP A 23 -8.44 18.24 13.09
N LEU A 24 -7.50 18.99 12.53
CA LEU A 24 -6.21 18.44 12.13
C LEU A 24 -5.45 17.88 13.34
N LEU A 25 -5.45 18.58 14.47
CA LEU A 25 -4.80 18.13 15.71
C LEU A 25 -5.30 16.76 16.19
N ARG A 26 -6.59 16.46 15.97
CA ARG A 26 -7.21 15.18 16.32
C ARG A 26 -6.76 14.03 15.41
N ILE A 27 -6.51 14.32 14.13
CA ILE A 27 -6.12 13.31 13.13
C ILE A 27 -4.63 12.99 13.23
N LEU A 28 -3.82 13.98 13.60
CA LEU A 28 -2.37 13.86 13.65
C LEU A 28 -1.90 12.95 14.79
N THR A 29 -1.26 11.82 14.45
CA THR A 29 -0.67 10.89 15.43
C THR A 29 0.77 11.26 15.83
N ASP A 30 1.48 12.06 15.01
CA ASP A 30 2.90 12.35 15.24
C ASP A 30 3.11 13.47 16.29
N PRO A 31 3.77 13.19 17.43
CA PRO A 31 3.92 14.15 18.52
C PRO A 31 4.77 15.37 18.15
N LYS A 32 5.75 15.24 17.23
CA LYS A 32 6.57 16.37 16.77
C LYS A 32 5.75 17.32 15.92
N LEU A 33 4.90 16.76 15.04
CA LEU A 33 4.04 17.55 14.18
C LEU A 33 2.92 18.21 15.00
N GLN A 34 2.29 17.49 15.93
CA GLN A 34 1.32 18.06 16.88
C GLN A 34 1.85 19.28 17.63
N ARG A 35 3.14 19.31 18.03
CA ARG A 35 3.72 20.48 18.71
C ARG A 35 3.73 21.73 17.81
N ARG A 36 4.03 21.59 16.53
CA ARG A 36 4.02 22.71 15.57
C ARG A 36 2.60 23.21 15.31
N TRP A 37 1.64 22.29 15.17
CA TRP A 37 0.23 22.65 15.02
C TRP A 37 -0.35 23.33 16.27
N ARG A 38 0.04 22.91 17.48
CA ARG A 38 -0.30 23.62 18.72
C ARG A 38 0.31 25.03 18.79
N LEU A 39 1.54 25.21 18.31
CA LEU A 39 2.15 26.54 18.21
C LEU A 39 1.35 27.41 17.23
N LEU A 40 0.98 26.86 16.08
CA LEU A 40 0.15 27.54 15.08
C LEU A 40 -1.23 27.92 15.65
N LEU A 41 -1.85 27.04 16.45
CA LEU A 41 -3.09 27.33 17.16
C LEU A 41 -2.92 28.50 18.13
N GLY A 42 -1.85 28.49 18.94
CA GLY A 42 -1.53 29.58 19.86
C GLY A 42 -1.32 30.92 19.13
N LEU A 43 -0.66 30.90 17.96
CA LEU A 43 -0.51 32.08 17.13
C LEU A 43 -1.86 32.57 16.57
N ILE A 44 -2.74 31.69 16.10
CA ILE A 44 -4.09 32.08 15.63
C ILE A 44 -4.87 32.76 16.76
N PHE A 45 -4.86 32.19 17.98
CA PHE A 45 -5.50 32.83 19.13
C PHE A 45 -4.91 34.21 19.43
N PHE A 46 -3.59 34.36 19.35
CA PHE A 46 -2.93 35.66 19.49
C PHE A 46 -3.44 36.66 18.43
N PHE A 47 -3.57 36.25 17.16
CA PHE A 47 -4.14 37.11 16.11
C PHE A 47 -5.58 37.49 16.40
N ILE A 48 -6.43 36.56 16.86
CA ILE A 48 -7.83 36.87 17.21
C ILE A 48 -7.86 37.97 18.28
N ILE A 49 -7.05 37.85 19.33
CA ILE A 49 -6.97 38.87 20.39
C ILE A 49 -6.51 40.22 19.81
N GLY A 50 -5.49 40.21 18.95
CA GLY A 50 -5.00 41.42 18.28
C GLY A 50 -6.06 42.10 17.40
N TYR A 51 -6.81 41.32 16.62
CA TYR A 51 -7.88 41.82 15.77
C TYR A 51 -9.05 42.38 16.59
N VAL A 52 -9.43 41.70 17.67
CA VAL A 52 -10.48 42.19 18.59
C VAL A 52 -10.05 43.48 19.27
N ALA A 53 -8.81 43.57 19.77
CA ALA A 53 -8.27 44.78 20.36
C ALA A 53 -8.28 45.95 19.36
N PHE A 54 -7.86 45.70 18.12
CA PHE A 54 -7.92 46.69 17.06
C PHE A 54 -9.36 47.11 16.72
N LEU A 55 -10.30 46.15 16.65
CA LEU A 55 -11.71 46.43 16.43
C LEU A 55 -12.30 47.35 17.52
N ILE A 56 -11.92 47.14 18.78
CA ILE A 56 -12.35 47.99 19.91
C ILE A 56 -11.88 49.44 19.72
N THR A 57 -10.60 49.66 19.35
CA THR A 57 -10.10 51.02 19.07
C THR A 57 -10.87 51.72 17.96
N LEU A 58 -11.37 50.94 17.00
CA LEU A 58 -12.06 51.45 15.83
C LEU A 58 -13.53 51.80 16.12
N VAL A 59 -14.16 51.09 17.06
CA VAL A 59 -15.57 51.29 17.45
C VAL A 59 -15.69 52.28 18.62
N MET A 60 -14.65 52.41 19.46
CA MET A 60 -14.60 53.35 20.59
C MET A 60 -13.45 54.34 20.41
N PRO A 61 -13.63 55.44 19.64
CA PRO A 61 -12.55 56.39 19.34
C PRO A 61 -11.99 57.14 20.55
N HIS A 62 -12.70 57.16 21.68
CA HIS A 62 -12.24 57.75 22.94
C HIS A 62 -11.47 56.77 23.84
N ALA A 63 -11.39 55.50 23.43
CA ALA A 63 -10.50 54.54 24.07
C ALA A 63 -9.10 54.74 23.49
N ASP A 64 -8.39 55.76 23.98
CA ASP A 64 -6.97 55.99 23.67
C ASP A 64 -6.13 54.84 24.27
N LEU A 65 -6.12 53.72 23.56
CA LEU A 65 -5.20 52.62 23.82
C LEU A 65 -3.82 53.08 23.36
N ALA A 66 -3.06 53.67 24.29
CA ALA A 66 -1.67 54.10 24.10
C ALA A 66 -0.76 53.00 23.52
N PHE A 67 -1.17 51.74 23.63
CA PHE A 67 -0.45 50.56 23.16
C PHE A 67 -0.81 50.10 21.73
N THR A 68 -1.68 50.82 21.00
CA THR A 68 -2.10 50.42 19.64
C THR A 68 -0.91 50.20 18.68
N PRO A 69 0.11 51.07 18.61
CA PRO A 69 1.27 50.83 17.74
C PRO A 69 2.08 49.58 18.15
N LEU A 70 2.15 49.31 19.45
CA LEU A 70 2.82 48.12 19.98
C LEU A 70 2.08 46.83 19.60
N ILE A 71 0.74 46.83 19.66
CA ILE A 71 -0.09 45.70 19.22
C ILE A 71 0.12 45.44 17.74
N ILE A 72 0.10 46.49 16.90
CA ILE A 72 0.32 46.38 15.46
C ILE A 72 1.70 45.79 15.17
N ALA A 73 2.76 46.31 15.82
CA ALA A 73 4.12 45.79 15.66
C ALA A 73 4.24 44.32 16.09
N ALA A 74 3.61 43.94 17.21
CA ALA A 74 3.59 42.57 17.69
C ALA A 74 2.87 41.62 16.73
N VAL A 75 1.72 42.04 16.19
CA VAL A 75 0.96 41.30 15.17
C VAL A 75 1.78 41.11 13.90
N PHE A 76 2.49 42.15 13.42
CA PHE A 76 3.37 42.00 12.26
C PHE A 76 4.55 41.07 12.51
N CYS A 77 5.21 41.20 13.66
CA CYS A 77 6.34 40.35 14.04
C CYS A 77 5.93 38.87 14.15
N LEU A 78 4.85 38.60 14.89
CA LEU A 78 4.30 37.25 15.01
C LEU A 78 3.68 36.75 13.69
N GLY A 79 3.30 37.66 12.78
CA GLY A 79 2.93 37.37 11.40
C GLY A 79 4.05 36.68 10.62
N ALA A 80 5.28 37.18 10.74
CA ALA A 80 6.43 36.53 10.11
C ALA A 80 6.68 35.13 10.69
N VAL A 81 6.59 34.98 12.02
CA VAL A 81 6.73 33.68 12.69
C VAL A 81 5.62 32.71 12.25
N PHE A 82 4.40 33.21 12.08
CA PHE A 82 3.25 32.44 11.59
C PHE A 82 3.54 31.86 10.20
N VAL A 83 3.93 32.70 9.24
CA VAL A 83 4.21 32.27 7.86
C VAL A 83 5.34 31.23 7.82
N VAL A 84 6.43 31.45 8.55
CA VAL A 84 7.53 30.47 8.64
C VAL A 84 7.04 29.15 9.23
N THR A 85 6.21 29.20 10.28
CA THR A 85 5.67 28.00 10.92
C THR A 85 4.79 27.20 9.95
N VAL A 86 3.90 27.88 9.21
CA VAL A 86 3.05 27.27 8.18
C VAL A 86 3.91 26.55 7.14
N LEU A 87 4.89 27.24 6.55
CA LEU A 87 5.78 26.65 5.54
C LEU A 87 6.56 25.43 6.07
N LEU A 88 7.03 25.47 7.32
CA LEU A 88 7.72 24.34 7.94
C LEU A 88 6.80 23.14 8.15
N VAL A 89 5.52 23.38 8.45
CA VAL A 89 4.50 22.34 8.56
C VAL A 89 4.20 21.76 7.18
N ASP A 90 3.96 22.60 6.18
CA ASP A 90 3.63 22.18 4.82
C ASP A 90 4.74 21.34 4.20
N ILE A 91 6.00 21.79 4.29
CA ILE A 91 7.16 21.03 3.80
C ILE A 91 7.23 19.67 4.50
N SER A 92 6.92 19.60 5.79
CA SER A 92 6.96 18.34 6.53
C SER A 92 5.83 17.39 6.10
N MET A 93 4.66 17.91 5.76
CA MET A 93 3.54 17.12 5.24
C MET A 93 3.82 16.63 3.81
N VAL A 94 4.28 17.51 2.93
CA VAL A 94 4.63 17.16 1.54
C VAL A 94 5.72 16.10 1.53
N LYS A 95 6.78 16.24 2.34
CA LYS A 95 7.84 15.21 2.44
C LYS A 95 7.29 13.85 2.86
N ARG A 96 6.38 13.81 3.84
CA ARG A 96 5.75 12.55 4.28
C ARG A 96 4.86 11.95 3.21
N LEU A 97 4.09 12.77 2.51
CA LEU A 97 3.23 12.32 1.43
C LEU A 97 4.05 11.72 0.29
N VAL A 98 5.12 12.40 -0.13
CA VAL A 98 6.04 11.90 -1.16
C VAL A 98 6.74 10.62 -0.72
N SER A 99 7.19 10.52 0.54
CA SER A 99 7.82 9.28 1.03
C SER A 99 6.84 8.12 1.06
N LYS A 100 5.59 8.35 1.48
CA LYS A 100 4.56 7.32 1.52
C LYS A 100 4.12 6.88 0.12
N ASN A 101 4.05 7.80 -0.83
CA ASN A 101 3.75 7.48 -2.22
C ASN A 101 4.87 6.63 -2.84
N LYS A 102 6.13 6.94 -2.53
CA LYS A 102 7.27 6.13 -2.97
C LYS A 102 7.23 4.72 -2.38
N GLU A 103 7.00 4.60 -1.07
CA GLU A 103 6.85 3.31 -0.38
C GLU A 103 5.73 2.47 -1.01
N LEU A 104 4.58 3.10 -1.31
CA LEU A 104 3.45 2.42 -1.96
C LEU A 104 3.80 1.92 -3.37
N SER A 105 4.51 2.73 -4.15
CA SER A 105 5.00 2.35 -5.49
C SER A 105 5.98 1.16 -5.41
N ASP A 106 6.90 1.19 -4.44
CA ASP A 106 7.88 0.11 -4.24
C ASP A 106 7.19 -1.20 -3.83
N VAL A 107 6.22 -1.15 -2.92
CA VAL A 107 5.39 -2.31 -2.54
C VAL A 107 4.58 -2.83 -3.72
N THR A 108 4.01 -1.95 -4.54
CA THR A 108 3.24 -2.35 -5.73
C THR A 108 4.13 -3.10 -6.73
N ARG A 109 5.35 -2.61 -6.97
CA ARG A 109 6.33 -3.29 -7.82
C ARG A 109 6.76 -4.64 -7.26
N ALA A 110 7.00 -4.72 -5.94
CA ALA A 110 7.33 -5.98 -5.28
C ALA A 110 6.19 -7.00 -5.40
N LEU A 111 4.94 -6.56 -5.24
CA LEU A 111 3.77 -7.40 -5.39
C LEU A 111 3.61 -7.91 -6.83
N MET A 112 3.82 -7.04 -7.84
CA MET A 112 3.81 -7.44 -9.25
C MET A 112 4.86 -8.52 -9.54
N SER A 113 6.10 -8.33 -9.07
CA SER A 113 7.16 -9.33 -9.25
C SER A 113 6.86 -10.66 -8.54
N ALA A 114 6.29 -10.60 -7.33
CA ALA A 114 5.87 -11.81 -6.62
C ALA A 114 4.75 -12.54 -7.37
N ASN A 115 3.78 -11.81 -7.92
CA ASN A 115 2.68 -12.38 -8.71
C ASN A 115 3.19 -13.05 -9.99
N GLU A 116 4.10 -12.41 -10.74
CA GLU A 116 4.74 -13.01 -11.92
C GLU A 116 5.49 -14.30 -11.59
N ASN A 117 6.20 -14.34 -10.45
CA ASN A 117 6.89 -15.55 -10.01
C ASN A 117 5.91 -16.66 -9.64
N LEU A 118 4.76 -16.30 -9.06
CA LEU A 118 3.72 -17.25 -8.69
C LEU A 118 3.05 -17.86 -9.94
N GLU A 119 2.71 -17.05 -10.95
CA GLU A 119 2.21 -17.54 -12.24
C GLU A 119 3.21 -18.48 -12.92
N ARG A 120 4.51 -18.16 -12.89
CA ARG A 120 5.55 -19.05 -13.44
C ARG A 120 5.62 -20.38 -12.70
N ALA A 121 5.54 -20.36 -11.37
CA ALA A 121 5.57 -21.57 -10.55
C ALA A 121 4.33 -22.44 -10.79
N GLU A 122 3.16 -21.83 -10.96
CA GLU A 122 1.91 -22.50 -11.33
C GLU A 122 2.03 -23.19 -12.69
N THR A 123 2.52 -22.47 -13.70
CA THR A 123 2.75 -23.02 -15.05
C THR A 123 3.73 -24.20 -15.03
N ASP A 124 4.82 -24.08 -14.26
CA ASP A 124 5.80 -25.17 -14.12
C ASP A 124 5.22 -26.39 -13.37
N LEU A 125 4.34 -26.17 -12.40
CA LEU A 125 3.62 -27.23 -11.72
C LEU A 125 2.66 -27.96 -12.67
N GLU A 126 1.92 -27.22 -13.49
CA GLU A 126 1.04 -27.79 -14.51
C GLU A 126 1.83 -28.65 -15.50
N ARG A 127 2.94 -28.13 -16.04
CA ARG A 127 3.81 -28.89 -16.95
C ARG A 127 4.33 -30.17 -16.32
N LYS A 128 4.81 -30.10 -15.07
CA LYS A 128 5.28 -31.30 -14.34
C LYS A 128 4.16 -32.31 -14.11
N ASN A 129 2.95 -31.84 -13.84
CA ASN A 129 1.79 -32.71 -13.65
C ASN A 129 1.41 -33.44 -14.96
N GLU A 130 1.45 -32.74 -16.10
CA GLU A 130 1.26 -33.33 -17.42
C GLU A 130 2.34 -34.35 -17.77
N GLU A 131 3.62 -34.01 -17.53
CA GLU A 131 4.75 -34.95 -17.73
C GLU A 131 4.57 -36.21 -16.87
N LEU A 132 4.16 -36.05 -15.62
CA LEU A 132 3.91 -37.18 -14.71
C LEU A 132 2.78 -38.07 -15.23
N LYS A 133 1.69 -37.47 -15.72
CA LYS A 133 0.57 -38.20 -16.31
C LYS A 133 0.98 -38.99 -17.55
N LYS A 134 1.76 -38.38 -18.44
CA LYS A 134 2.29 -39.05 -19.65
C LYS A 134 3.23 -40.19 -19.29
N ASN A 135 4.16 -39.97 -18.36
CA ASN A 135 5.07 -41.03 -17.88
C ASN A 135 4.28 -42.20 -17.28
N LEU A 136 3.21 -41.91 -16.54
CA LEU A 136 2.33 -42.93 -15.99
C LEU A 136 1.67 -43.76 -17.11
N GLU A 137 1.13 -43.12 -18.14
CA GLU A 137 0.54 -43.77 -19.31
C GLU A 137 1.56 -44.64 -20.06
N ASP A 138 2.78 -44.14 -20.25
CA ASP A 138 3.89 -44.89 -20.86
C ASP A 138 4.24 -46.13 -20.03
N PHE A 139 4.36 -46.00 -18.70
CA PHE A 139 4.57 -47.13 -17.79
C PHE A 139 3.45 -48.18 -17.87
N TYR A 140 2.19 -47.75 -17.92
CA TYR A 140 1.05 -48.67 -18.11
C TYR A 140 1.15 -49.41 -19.44
N SER A 141 1.49 -48.73 -20.52
CA SER A 141 1.63 -49.33 -21.85
C SER A 141 2.74 -50.40 -21.89
N VAL A 142 3.90 -50.10 -21.28
CA VAL A 142 5.03 -51.02 -21.15
C VAL A 142 4.66 -52.23 -20.31
N ARG A 143 3.92 -52.04 -19.21
CA ARG A 143 3.45 -53.17 -18.39
C ARG A 143 2.51 -54.09 -19.17
N VAL A 144 1.58 -53.52 -19.95
CA VAL A 144 0.64 -54.29 -20.75
C VAL A 144 1.34 -55.05 -21.87
N SER A 145 2.30 -54.44 -22.56
CA SER A 145 3.08 -55.12 -23.61
C SER A 145 3.93 -56.25 -23.04
N LEU A 146 4.61 -56.03 -21.92
CA LEU A 146 5.43 -57.04 -21.25
C LEU A 146 4.59 -58.25 -20.81
N ALA A 147 3.38 -58.02 -20.30
CA ALA A 147 2.45 -59.09 -19.94
C ALA A 147 2.05 -59.94 -21.17
N LYS A 148 1.76 -59.31 -22.31
CA LYS A 148 1.46 -60.00 -23.58
C LYS A 148 2.63 -60.82 -24.09
N ASP A 149 3.86 -60.30 -24.00
CA ASP A 149 5.06 -60.99 -24.47
C ASP A 149 5.42 -62.19 -23.58
N LEU A 150 5.26 -62.05 -22.26
CA LEU A 150 5.38 -63.17 -21.32
C LEU A 150 4.39 -64.30 -21.66
N ASP A 151 3.15 -63.95 -21.97
CA ASP A 151 2.11 -64.90 -22.33
C ASP A 151 2.42 -65.62 -23.65
N LYS A 152 2.78 -64.87 -24.71
CA LYS A 152 3.25 -65.44 -25.98
C LYS A 152 4.43 -66.38 -25.81
N LYS A 153 5.39 -66.02 -24.95
CA LYS A 153 6.59 -66.83 -24.70
C LYS A 153 6.25 -68.15 -24.00
N LYS A 154 5.31 -68.14 -23.05
CA LYS A 154 4.77 -69.35 -22.41
C LYS A 154 4.10 -70.26 -23.43
N VAL A 155 3.18 -69.74 -24.25
CA VAL A 155 2.49 -70.51 -25.30
C VAL A 155 3.49 -71.12 -26.28
N LYS A 156 4.52 -70.36 -26.70
CA LYS A 156 5.55 -70.86 -27.62
C LYS A 156 6.37 -72.00 -27.01
N GLN A 157 6.72 -71.92 -25.73
CA GLN A 157 7.41 -73.01 -25.03
C GLN A 157 6.53 -74.26 -24.92
N GLU A 158 5.26 -74.09 -24.60
CA GLU A 158 4.32 -75.20 -24.44
C GLU A 158 4.07 -75.90 -25.77
N ASN A 159 3.88 -75.15 -26.86
CA ASN A 159 3.78 -75.68 -28.21
C ASN A 159 5.05 -76.44 -28.65
N ALA A 160 6.24 -75.95 -28.29
CA ALA A 160 7.48 -76.67 -28.57
C ALA A 160 7.58 -77.99 -27.78
N ARG A 161 7.10 -78.02 -26.54
CA ARG A 161 7.02 -79.26 -25.74
C ARG A 161 6.01 -80.25 -26.33
N ILE A 162 4.85 -79.77 -26.78
CA ILE A 162 3.83 -80.59 -27.43
C ILE A 162 4.38 -81.18 -28.75
N ARG A 163 5.02 -80.38 -29.60
CA ARG A 163 5.65 -80.87 -30.84
C ARG A 163 6.66 -81.98 -30.57
N LYS A 164 7.57 -81.80 -29.59
CA LYS A 164 8.51 -82.86 -29.22
C LYS A 164 7.80 -84.15 -28.78
N ARG A 165 6.69 -84.03 -28.05
CA ARG A 165 5.88 -85.20 -27.66
C ARG A 165 5.23 -85.88 -28.87
N ILE A 166 4.67 -85.12 -29.81
CA ILE A 166 4.09 -85.66 -31.05
C ILE A 166 5.16 -86.38 -31.87
N ASP A 167 6.33 -85.76 -32.10
CA ASP A 167 7.43 -86.37 -32.86
C ASP A 167 7.91 -87.69 -32.22
N MET A 168 7.95 -87.76 -30.88
CA MET A 168 8.29 -88.99 -30.16
C MET A 168 7.23 -90.07 -30.33
N LEU A 169 5.95 -89.71 -30.39
CA LEU A 169 4.85 -90.64 -30.61
C LEU A 169 4.77 -91.12 -32.07
N GLU A 170 5.10 -90.27 -33.03
CA GLU A 170 5.14 -90.63 -34.46
C GLU A 170 6.33 -91.56 -34.79
N LYS A 171 7.50 -91.34 -34.18
CA LYS A 171 8.67 -92.22 -34.32
C LYS A 171 8.56 -93.54 -33.55
N GLY A 172 7.59 -93.63 -32.64
CA GLY A 172 7.31 -94.82 -31.83
C GLY A 172 6.19 -95.71 -32.38
N LYS A 173 5.62 -95.41 -33.56
CA LYS A 173 4.68 -96.31 -34.22
C LYS A 173 5.44 -97.45 -34.92
N PRO A 174 5.18 -98.74 -34.58
CA PRO A 174 5.78 -99.90 -35.23
C PRO A 174 5.30 -100.06 -36.68
#